data_AF-A0A645CDX6-F1
#
_entry.id   AF-A0A645CDX6-F1
#
_cell.length_a   1.000
_cell.length_b   1.000
_cell.length_c   1.000
_cell.angle_alpha   90.00
_cell.angle_beta   90.00
_cell.angle_gamma   90.00
#
_symmetry.space_group_name_H-M   'P 1'
#
loop_
_entity.id
_entity.type
_entity.pdbx_description
1 polymer ?
#
loop_
_entity_poly.entity_id
_entity_poly.type
_entity_poly.pdbx_seq_one_letter_code
_entity_poly.pdbx_strand_id
1 'polypeptide(L)'
;MVINYDVPRDKENYIHRIGRTGRKDKFGKSISIVTKKDEKYINEIQDYIGYKINEIEKIDEDEIVNGKIKFESSQIKILKNKRNKDINKKSHSEVTRIYLNAGKKKKIRVLDIVGSLSNLKEISGDDIGVIEVCDLCSYVDILNHKGEQLLKNYKQINIKKKPVKIKRDNQNV
;
A
#
# COMPACT_ATOMS: atom_id res chain seq x y z
N MET A 1 11.04 -4.95 -0.60
CA MET A 1 12.38 -4.55 -0.12
C MET A 1 12.22 -4.00 1.29
N VAL A 2 13.16 -4.28 2.18
CA VAL A 2 13.26 -3.73 3.54
C VAL A 2 14.63 -3.06 3.68
N ILE A 3 14.69 -1.86 4.28
CA ILE A 3 15.94 -1.18 4.61
C ILE A 3 15.97 -0.96 6.12
N ASN A 4 16.96 -1.52 6.80
CA ASN A 4 17.21 -1.25 8.21
C ASN A 4 18.19 -0.08 8.31
N TYR A 5 17.72 1.05 8.84
CA TYR A 5 18.57 2.20 9.09
C TYR A 5 19.58 1.94 10.21
N ASP A 6 19.13 1.25 11.26
CA ASP A 6 19.98 0.74 12.34
C ASP A 6 19.76 -0.78 12.50
N VAL A 7 20.81 -1.47 12.93
CA VAL A 7 20.76 -2.91 13.21
C VAL A 7 19.86 -3.18 14.44
N PRO A 8 18.86 -4.07 14.33
CA PRO A 8 18.07 -4.49 15.48
C PRO A 8 18.96 -5.11 16.56
N ARG A 9 18.78 -4.69 17.81
CA ARG A 9 19.53 -5.24 18.97
C ARG A 9 19.18 -6.70 19.30
N ASP A 10 18.07 -7.17 18.76
CA ASP A 10 17.50 -8.48 19.01
C ASP A 10 17.33 -9.20 17.67
N LYS A 11 17.85 -10.43 17.61
CA LYS A 11 17.93 -11.26 16.40
C LYS A 11 16.56 -11.69 15.89
N GLU A 12 15.60 -11.98 16.78
CA GLU A 12 14.22 -12.29 16.39
C GLU A 12 13.54 -11.08 15.72
N ASN A 13 13.79 -9.87 16.22
CA ASN A 13 13.32 -8.64 15.60
C ASN A 13 13.89 -8.42 14.19
N TYR A 14 15.15 -8.79 13.94
CA TYR A 14 15.72 -8.74 12.60
C TYR A 14 14.93 -9.61 11.61
N ILE A 15 14.61 -10.84 11.99
CA ILE A 15 13.85 -11.78 11.15
C ILE A 15 12.44 -11.26 10.87
N HIS A 16 11.74 -10.76 11.89
CA HIS A 16 10.40 -10.22 11.71
C HIS A 16 10.36 -9.00 10.76
N ARG A 17 11.43 -8.20 10.73
CA ARG A 17 11.59 -7.08 9.80
C ARG A 17 11.83 -7.57 8.38
N ILE A 18 12.84 -8.41 8.15
CA ILE A 18 13.16 -8.87 6.80
C ILE A 18 12.05 -9.76 6.23
N GLY A 19 11.30 -10.47 7.07
CA GLY A 19 10.13 -11.25 6.68
C GLY A 19 9.03 -10.44 5.99
N ARG A 20 9.05 -9.10 6.08
CA ARG A 20 8.11 -8.21 5.39
C ARG A 20 8.38 -8.05 3.89
N THR A 21 9.56 -8.42 3.41
CA THR A 21 9.89 -8.29 1.98
C THR A 21 9.56 -9.52 1.14
N GLY A 22 9.32 -10.69 1.74
CA GLY A 22 8.93 -11.89 1.00
C GLY A 22 7.50 -11.79 0.47
N ARG A 23 7.29 -12.13 -0.81
CA ARG A 23 5.95 -12.31 -1.39
C ARG A 23 5.88 -13.69 -2.04
N LYS A 24 4.66 -14.21 -2.24
CA LYS A 24 4.45 -15.48 -2.94
C LYS A 24 5.22 -15.44 -4.27
N ASP A 25 6.09 -16.43 -4.46
CA ASP A 25 6.92 -16.63 -5.66
C ASP A 25 7.94 -15.52 -5.97
N LYS A 26 8.22 -14.60 -5.02
CA LYS A 26 9.26 -13.57 -5.18
C LYS A 26 10.16 -13.47 -3.97
N PHE A 27 11.46 -13.60 -4.20
CA PHE A 27 12.47 -13.29 -3.19
C PHE A 27 12.41 -11.82 -2.79
N GLY A 28 12.49 -11.58 -1.49
CA GLY A 28 12.61 -10.24 -0.93
C GLY A 28 14.07 -9.82 -0.83
N LYS A 29 14.35 -8.52 -0.96
CA LYS A 29 15.68 -7.94 -0.70
C LYS A 29 15.66 -7.15 0.60
N SER A 30 16.62 -7.37 1.47
CA SER A 30 16.86 -6.57 2.68
C SER A 30 18.27 -6.01 2.68
N ILE A 31 18.41 -4.73 3.05
CA ILE A 31 19.69 -4.04 3.21
C ILE A 31 19.73 -3.47 4.62
N SER A 32 20.85 -3.63 5.33
CA SER A 32 21.06 -3.04 6.65
C SER A 32 22.25 -2.11 6.60
N ILE A 33 22.10 -0.92 7.16
CA ILE A 33 23.20 0.00 7.39
C ILE A 33 23.80 -0.40 8.74
N VAL A 34 25.11 -0.63 8.76
CA VAL A 34 25.84 -1.16 9.92
C VAL A 34 26.97 -0.20 10.24
N THR A 35 27.13 0.13 11.52
CA THR A 35 28.30 0.85 12.02
C THR A 35 29.17 -0.09 12.85
N LYS A 36 30.40 0.34 13.18
CA LYS A 36 31.30 -0.44 14.06
C LYS A 36 30.66 -0.78 15.42
N LYS A 37 29.73 0.04 15.91
CA LYS A 37 29.04 -0.22 17.20
C LYS A 37 28.05 -1.38 17.13
N ASP A 38 27.64 -1.75 15.91
CA ASP A 38 26.61 -2.76 15.68
C ASP A 38 27.18 -4.16 15.43
N GLU A 39 28.51 -4.31 15.44
CA GLU A 39 29.23 -5.55 15.14
C GLU A 39 28.76 -6.72 16.02
N LYS A 40 28.55 -6.46 17.33
CA LYS A 40 28.00 -7.45 18.26
C LYS A 40 26.63 -7.96 17.81
N TYR A 41 25.74 -7.05 17.42
CA TYR A 41 24.37 -7.41 17.02
C TYR A 41 24.35 -8.15 15.68
N ILE A 42 25.21 -7.75 14.73
CA ILE A 42 25.35 -8.47 13.46
C ILE A 42 25.88 -9.87 13.68
N ASN A 43 26.88 -10.06 14.54
CA ASN A 43 27.40 -11.39 14.85
C ASN A 43 26.32 -12.28 15.48
N GLU A 44 25.58 -11.78 16.48
CA GLU A 44 24.46 -12.51 17.08
C GLU A 44 23.36 -12.89 16.06
N ILE A 45 23.08 -11.99 15.10
CA ILE A 45 22.13 -12.25 14.01
C ILE A 45 22.66 -13.33 13.08
N GLN A 46 23.92 -13.26 12.65
CA GLN A 46 24.54 -14.22 11.73
C GLN A 46 24.62 -15.62 12.34
N ASP A 47 24.97 -15.71 13.63
CA ASP A 47 24.99 -16.96 14.38
C ASP A 47 23.59 -17.58 14.46
N TYR A 48 22.56 -16.76 14.66
CA TYR A 48 21.18 -17.22 14.74
C TYR A 48 20.61 -17.70 13.40
N ILE A 49 20.88 -16.97 12.31
CA ILE A 49 20.40 -17.36 10.97
C ILE A 49 21.23 -18.48 10.34
N GLY A 50 22.43 -18.76 10.88
CA GLY A 50 23.31 -19.84 10.45
C GLY A 50 24.09 -19.54 9.14
N TYR A 51 24.16 -18.28 8.72
CA TYR A 51 24.95 -17.86 7.57
C TYR A 51 25.44 -16.42 7.73
N LYS A 52 26.54 -16.09 7.04
CA LYS A 52 27.09 -14.73 7.04
C LYS A 52 26.31 -13.84 6.08
N ILE A 53 26.02 -12.62 6.51
CA ILE A 53 25.40 -11.59 5.68
C ILE A 53 26.50 -11.01 4.79
N ASN A 54 26.26 -10.97 3.48
CA ASN A 54 27.22 -10.39 2.54
C ASN A 54 27.37 -8.88 2.77
N GLU A 55 28.60 -8.44 3.01
CA GLU A 55 28.96 -7.04 3.06
C GLU A 55 29.12 -6.49 1.64
N ILE A 56 28.63 -5.27 1.40
CA ILE A 56 28.77 -4.59 0.11
C ILE A 56 29.99 -3.68 0.22
N GLU A 57 31.13 -4.15 -0.28
CA GLU A 57 32.42 -3.45 -0.16
C GLU A 57 32.51 -2.23 -1.08
N LYS A 58 31.87 -2.28 -2.26
CA LYS A 58 31.90 -1.21 -3.25
C LYS A 58 30.54 -1.07 -3.91
N ILE A 59 30.18 0.17 -4.17
CA ILE A 59 29.05 0.53 -5.01
C ILE A 59 29.63 1.05 -6.32
N ASP A 60 29.17 0.50 -7.43
CA ASP A 60 29.61 0.92 -8.75
C ASP A 60 29.13 2.35 -9.05
N GLU A 61 30.06 3.24 -9.40
CA GLU A 61 29.77 4.65 -9.70
C GLU A 61 28.82 4.78 -10.90
N ASP A 62 28.97 3.92 -11.91
CA ASP A 62 28.10 3.90 -13.08
C ASP A 62 26.67 3.49 -12.70
N GLU A 63 26.51 2.54 -11.78
CA GLU A 63 25.20 2.17 -11.24
C GLU A 63 24.56 3.31 -10.44
N ILE A 64 25.34 4.10 -9.69
CA ILE A 64 24.85 5.26 -8.94
C ILE A 64 24.31 6.32 -9.90
N VAL A 65 25.08 6.67 -10.94
CA VAL A 65 24.69 7.70 -11.92
C VAL A 65 23.41 7.26 -12.64
N ASN A 66 23.38 6.03 -13.14
CA ASN A 66 22.20 5.47 -13.79
C ASN A 66 20.99 5.40 -12.84
N GLY A 67 21.22 5.04 -11.58
CA GLY A 67 20.21 5.00 -10.53
C GLY A 67 19.62 6.38 -10.24
N LYS A 68 20.47 7.42 -10.16
CA LYS A 68 20.06 8.81 -9.97
C LYS A 68 19.23 9.32 -11.14
N ILE A 69 19.65 9.07 -12.38
CA ILE A 69 18.89 9.45 -13.59
C ILE A 69 17.52 8.77 -13.59
N LYS A 70 17.46 7.46 -13.29
CA LYS A 70 16.19 6.72 -13.18
C LYS A 70 15.29 7.27 -12.07
N PHE A 71 15.87 7.62 -10.93
CA PHE A 71 15.14 8.20 -9.82
C PHE A 71 14.56 9.57 -10.18
N GLU A 72 15.37 10.48 -10.69
CA GLU A 72 14.96 11.84 -11.07
C GLU A 72 13.87 11.81 -12.16
N SER A 73 14.05 10.98 -13.20
CA SER A 73 13.05 10.82 -14.25
C SER A 73 11.73 10.24 -13.71
N SER A 74 11.77 9.34 -12.73
CA SER A 74 10.57 8.82 -12.05
C SER A 74 9.86 9.90 -11.21
N GLN A 75 10.62 10.75 -10.50
CA GLN A 75 10.07 11.87 -9.72
C GLN A 75 9.38 12.88 -10.64
N ILE A 76 10.00 13.22 -11.78
CA ILE A 76 9.41 14.13 -12.77
C ILE A 76 8.09 13.58 -13.32
N LYS A 77 7.99 12.26 -13.60
CA LYS A 77 6.73 11.64 -14.02
C LYS A 77 5.66 11.73 -12.94
N ILE A 78 5.99 11.48 -11.68
CA ILE A 78 5.06 11.62 -10.54
C ILE A 78 4.57 13.07 -10.42
N LEU A 79 5.46 14.05 -10.55
CA LEU A 79 5.13 15.48 -10.46
C LEU A 79 4.27 15.96 -11.65
N LYS A 80 4.54 15.47 -12.87
CA LYS A 80 3.70 15.75 -14.05
C LYS A 80 2.30 15.14 -13.92
N ASN A 81 2.20 13.94 -13.35
CA ASN A 81 0.90 13.34 -13.03
C ASN A 81 0.13 14.15 -11.97
N LYS A 82 0.81 14.78 -11.01
CA LYS A 82 0.19 15.74 -10.07
C LYS A 82 -0.34 16.99 -10.79
N ARG A 83 0.47 17.63 -11.66
CA ARG A 83 0.03 18.82 -12.43
C ARG A 83 -1.12 18.53 -13.40
N ASN A 84 -1.15 17.35 -14.03
CA ASN A 84 -2.29 16.93 -14.87
C ASN A 84 -3.55 16.61 -14.04
N LYS A 85 -3.40 16.23 -12.76
CA LYS A 85 -4.53 16.02 -11.85
C LYS A 85 -5.20 17.35 -11.44
N ASP A 86 -4.42 18.43 -11.31
CA ASP A 86 -4.97 19.76 -11.02
C ASP A 86 -5.71 20.40 -12.21
N ILE A 87 -5.29 20.15 -13.45
CA ILE A 87 -5.98 20.65 -14.66
C ILE A 87 -7.27 19.84 -14.94
N ASN A 88 -7.30 18.55 -14.56
CA ASN A 88 -8.52 17.74 -14.52
C ASN A 88 -9.32 17.88 -13.23
N LYS A 89 -9.16 18.97 -12.47
CA LYS A 89 -10.15 19.44 -11.50
C LYS A 89 -11.37 20.05 -12.21
N LYS A 90 -11.78 19.46 -13.34
CA LYS A 90 -13.11 19.66 -13.91
C LYS A 90 -14.06 18.87 -13.02
N SER A 91 -14.78 19.59 -12.16
CA SER A 91 -16.08 19.21 -11.59
C SER A 91 -16.28 17.69 -11.49
N HIS A 92 -15.92 17.06 -10.36
CA HIS A 92 -16.39 15.69 -10.10
C HIS A 92 -17.91 15.72 -10.14
N SER A 93 -18.44 15.26 -11.26
CA SER A 93 -19.85 15.20 -11.56
C SER A 93 -20.44 14.10 -10.70
N GLU A 94 -21.45 14.46 -9.89
CA GLU A 94 -22.22 13.63 -8.95
C GLU A 94 -21.40 12.62 -8.10
N VAL A 95 -21.33 12.90 -6.79
CA VAL A 95 -20.76 11.98 -5.81
C VAL A 95 -21.86 11.09 -5.24
N THR A 96 -21.66 9.78 -5.29
CA THR A 96 -22.56 8.82 -4.64
C THR A 96 -21.87 8.20 -3.44
N ARG A 97 -22.42 8.41 -2.24
CA ARG A 97 -21.94 7.78 -1.01
C ARG A 97 -22.52 6.36 -0.88
N ILE A 98 -21.64 5.39 -0.67
CA ILE A 98 -21.98 3.96 -0.58
C ILE A 98 -21.75 3.47 0.84
N TYR A 99 -22.78 2.86 1.41
CA TYR A 99 -22.73 2.16 2.68
C TYR A 99 -22.23 0.72 2.50
N LEU A 100 -21.24 0.34 3.29
CA LEU A 100 -20.72 -1.01 3.43
C LEU A 100 -21.08 -1.55 4.81
N ASN A 101 -21.70 -2.73 4.88
CA ASN A 101 -22.08 -3.37 6.16
C ASN A 101 -20.90 -4.03 6.90
N ALA A 102 -19.72 -3.41 6.84
CA ALA A 102 -18.53 -3.91 7.48
C ALA A 102 -17.53 -2.80 7.83
N GLY A 103 -16.91 -2.90 9.01
CA GLY A 103 -15.98 -1.91 9.56
C GLY A 103 -14.89 -2.55 10.44
N LYS A 104 -14.37 -1.78 11.41
CA LYS A 104 -13.23 -2.18 12.27
C LYS A 104 -13.46 -3.50 13.01
N LYS A 105 -14.67 -3.75 13.53
CA LYS A 105 -15.01 -5.00 14.24
C LYS A 105 -14.90 -6.24 13.34
N LYS A 106 -15.10 -6.09 12.03
CA LYS A 106 -14.87 -7.16 11.04
C LYS A 106 -13.41 -7.23 10.55
N LYS A 107 -12.51 -6.45 11.16
CA LYS A 107 -11.08 -6.30 10.81
C LYS A 107 -10.88 -5.80 9.38
N ILE A 108 -11.76 -4.90 8.92
CA ILE A 108 -11.65 -4.22 7.63
C ILE A 108 -10.93 -2.89 7.82
N ARG A 109 -10.00 -2.60 6.91
CA ARG A 109 -9.24 -1.35 6.84
C ARG A 109 -9.50 -0.66 5.51
N VAL A 110 -9.16 0.63 5.42
CA VAL A 110 -9.25 1.43 4.20
C VAL A 110 -8.58 0.71 3.02
N LEU A 111 -7.38 0.15 3.20
CA LEU A 111 -6.66 -0.55 2.15
C LEU A 111 -7.40 -1.80 1.63
N ASP A 112 -8.13 -2.50 2.51
CA ASP A 112 -8.93 -3.67 2.11
C ASP A 112 -10.10 -3.23 1.22
N ILE A 113 -10.72 -2.09 1.54
CA ILE A 113 -11.84 -1.51 0.79
C ILE A 113 -11.35 -1.03 -0.58
N VAL A 114 -10.30 -0.21 -0.62
CA VAL A 114 -9.71 0.30 -1.86
C VAL A 114 -9.26 -0.84 -2.77
N GLY A 115 -8.58 -1.85 -2.20
CA GLY A 115 -8.13 -3.01 -2.95
C GLY A 115 -9.28 -3.83 -3.54
N SER A 116 -10.36 -4.05 -2.79
CA SER A 116 -11.53 -4.74 -3.29
C SER A 116 -12.29 -3.96 -4.37
N LEU A 117 -12.45 -2.64 -4.21
CA LEU A 117 -13.17 -1.79 -5.15
C LEU A 117 -12.39 -1.55 -6.44
N SER A 118 -11.08 -1.29 -6.36
CA SER A 118 -10.23 -1.07 -7.53
C SER A 118 -10.00 -2.33 -8.37
N ASN A 119 -10.35 -3.51 -7.85
CA ASN A 119 -10.31 -4.77 -8.59
C ASN A 119 -11.61 -5.05 -9.35
N LEU A 120 -12.64 -4.22 -9.18
CA LEU A 120 -13.85 -4.27 -10.01
C LEU A 120 -13.59 -3.59 -11.35
N LYS A 121 -14.22 -4.07 -12.42
CA LYS A 121 -13.95 -3.55 -13.79
C LYS A 121 -14.49 -2.13 -13.99
N GLU A 122 -15.42 -1.71 -13.15
CA GLU A 122 -16.16 -0.45 -13.26
C GLU A 122 -15.43 0.74 -12.63
N ILE A 123 -14.60 0.50 -11.61
CA ILE A 123 -14.05 1.55 -10.74
C ILE A 123 -12.52 1.51 -10.78
N SER A 124 -11.92 2.64 -11.14
CA SER A 124 -10.49 2.87 -10.97
C SER A 124 -10.21 3.52 -9.60
N GLY A 125 -8.98 3.41 -9.11
CA GLY A 125 -8.57 4.05 -7.85
C GLY A 125 -8.76 5.58 -7.84
N ASP A 126 -8.79 6.23 -9.01
CA ASP A 126 -9.08 7.67 -9.14
C ASP A 126 -10.56 8.03 -8.94
N ASP A 127 -11.47 7.06 -9.06
CA ASP A 127 -12.91 7.26 -8.87
C ASP A 127 -13.34 7.07 -7.40
N ILE A 128 -12.43 6.64 -6.53
CA ILE A 128 -12.68 6.39 -5.11
C ILE A 128 -12.35 7.67 -4.33
N GLY A 129 -13.37 8.24 -3.69
CA GLY A 129 -13.29 9.44 -2.86
C GLY A 129 -12.98 9.13 -1.39
N VAL A 130 -13.61 9.90 -0.50
CA VAL A 130 -13.39 9.78 0.94
C VAL A 130 -13.91 8.43 1.45
N ILE A 131 -13.13 7.79 2.31
CA ILE A 131 -13.48 6.52 2.96
C ILE A 131 -13.51 6.74 4.47
N GLU A 132 -14.68 6.54 5.06
CA GLU A 132 -14.87 6.56 6.51
C GLU A 132 -15.11 5.15 7.03
N VAL A 133 -14.22 4.64 7.87
CA VAL A 133 -14.34 3.30 8.47
C VAL A 133 -14.79 3.44 9.91
N CYS A 134 -16.04 3.08 10.18
CA CYS A 134 -16.61 3.00 11.53
C CYS A 134 -16.41 1.60 12.12
N ASP A 135 -16.95 1.36 13.32
CA ASP A 135 -16.79 0.08 14.00
C ASP A 135 -17.53 -1.07 13.30
N LEU A 136 -18.78 -0.82 12.89
CA LEU A 136 -19.68 -1.83 12.32
C LEU A 136 -19.84 -1.69 10.79
N CYS A 137 -19.77 -0.47 10.28
CA CYS A 137 -19.95 -0.12 8.87
C CYS A 137 -18.80 0.73 8.34
N SER A 138 -18.77 0.93 7.03
CA SER A 138 -17.90 1.91 6.38
C SER A 138 -18.68 2.65 5.31
N TYR A 139 -18.28 3.89 5.01
CA TYR A 139 -18.82 4.71 3.95
C TYR A 139 -17.73 5.02 2.94
N VAL A 140 -18.08 4.98 1.65
CA VAL A 140 -17.16 5.26 0.55
C VAL A 140 -17.84 6.17 -0.45
N ASP A 141 -17.23 7.30 -0.75
CA ASP A 141 -17.67 8.17 -1.84
C ASP A 141 -17.15 7.62 -3.17
N ILE A 142 -18.04 7.44 -4.15
CA ILE A 142 -17.69 7.10 -5.52
C ILE A 142 -18.00 8.29 -6.42
N LEU A 143 -17.00 8.71 -7.18
CA LEU A 143 -17.02 9.89 -8.04
C LEU A 143 -17.43 9.53 -9.48
N ASN A 144 -17.66 10.55 -10.31
CA ASN A 144 -17.81 10.45 -11.77
C ASN A 144 -19.03 9.59 -12.21
N HIS A 145 -20.18 9.68 -11.51
CA HIS A 145 -21.40 8.89 -11.76
C HIS A 145 -21.24 7.35 -11.71
N LYS A 146 -20.08 6.83 -11.30
CA LYS A 146 -19.84 5.38 -11.28
C LYS A 146 -20.49 4.66 -10.10
N GLY A 147 -20.95 5.41 -9.09
CA GLY A 147 -21.62 4.85 -7.92
C GLY A 147 -22.92 4.13 -8.27
N GLU A 148 -23.73 4.69 -9.18
CA GLU A 148 -24.97 4.05 -9.59
C GLU A 148 -24.73 2.77 -10.39
N GLN A 149 -23.73 2.78 -11.27
CA GLN A 149 -23.35 1.60 -12.05
C GLN A 149 -22.86 0.47 -11.11
N LEU A 150 -22.09 0.82 -10.08
CA LEU A 150 -21.66 -0.13 -9.06
C LEU A 150 -22.84 -0.76 -8.31
N LEU A 151 -23.80 0.06 -7.87
CA LEU A 151 -24.98 -0.42 -7.12
C LEU A 151 -25.94 -1.25 -7.98
N LYS A 152 -25.98 -1.01 -9.30
CA LYS A 152 -26.76 -1.83 -10.25
C LYS A 152 -26.11 -3.20 -10.45
N ASN A 153 -24.78 -3.24 -10.64
CA ASN A 153 -24.06 -4.48 -10.94
C ASN A 153 -23.81 -5.34 -9.69
N TYR A 154 -23.65 -4.71 -8.53
CA TYR A 154 -23.26 -5.39 -7.30
C TYR A 154 -24.21 -5.08 -6.15
N LYS A 155 -24.80 -6.12 -5.55
CA LYS A 155 -25.49 -6.01 -4.25
C LYS A 155 -24.56 -6.38 -3.08
N GLN A 156 -23.48 -7.09 -3.37
CA GLN A 156 -22.52 -7.58 -2.39
C GLN A 156 -21.15 -7.71 -3.06
N ILE A 157 -20.10 -7.32 -2.34
CA ILE A 157 -18.71 -7.44 -2.76
C ILE A 157 -17.92 -8.24 -1.72
N ASN A 158 -16.84 -8.88 -2.16
CA ASN A 158 -15.95 -9.60 -1.25
C ASN A 158 -14.83 -8.68 -0.77
N ILE A 159 -14.81 -8.37 0.52
CA ILE A 159 -13.72 -7.65 1.18
C ILE A 159 -13.02 -8.61 2.11
N LYS A 160 -11.71 -8.84 1.90
CA LYS A 160 -10.91 -9.78 2.70
C LYS A 160 -11.54 -11.18 2.77
N LYS A 161 -12.04 -11.67 1.63
CA LYS A 161 -12.78 -12.95 1.50
C LYS A 161 -14.09 -13.02 2.31
N LYS A 162 -14.59 -11.91 2.85
CA LYS A 162 -15.87 -11.84 3.54
C LYS A 162 -16.90 -11.16 2.64
N PRO A 163 -18.12 -11.69 2.55
CA PRO A 163 -19.21 -11.03 1.84
C PRO A 163 -19.65 -9.75 2.57
N VAL A 164 -19.58 -8.62 1.88
CA VAL A 164 -19.98 -7.29 2.38
C VAL A 164 -21.08 -6.75 1.48
N LYS A 165 -22.25 -6.52 2.05
CA LYS A 165 -23.40 -5.92 1.37
C LYS A 165 -23.13 -4.44 1.15
N ILE A 166 -23.44 -3.97 -0.05
CA ILE A 166 -23.31 -2.58 -0.44
C ILE A 166 -24.71 -1.98 -0.63
N LYS A 167 -24.90 -0.73 -0.21
CA LYS A 167 -26.14 0.02 -0.38
C LYS A 167 -25.83 1.48 -0.69
N ARG A 168 -26.75 2.17 -1.37
CA ARG A 168 -26.71 3.64 -1.40
C ARG A 168 -26.88 4.14 0.03
N ASP A 169 -26.02 5.07 0.44
CA ASP A 169 -26.25 5.79 1.66
C ASP A 169 -27.38 6.79 1.40
N ASN A 170 -28.46 6.68 2.15
CA ASN A 170 -29.63 7.56 2.01
C ASN A 170 -29.54 8.76 2.95
N GLN A 171 -28.39 8.96 3.62
CA GLN A 171 -28.12 10.18 4.40
C GLN A 171 -27.81 11.35 3.46
N ASN A 172 -28.86 11.84 2.80
CA ASN A 172 -28.97 13.18 2.23
C ASN A 172 -30.43 13.63 2.39
N VAL A 173 -30.76 14.07 3.61
CA VAL A 173 -31.49 15.32 3.88
C VAL A 173 -30.71 16.03 4.95
#